data_AF-A0A4W3HBR2-F1
#
_entry.id   AF-A0A4W3HBR2-F1
#
_cell.length_a   1.000
_cell.length_b   1.000
_cell.length_c   1.000
_cell.angle_alpha   90.00
_cell.angle_beta   90.00
_cell.angle_gamma   90.00
#
_symmetry.space_group_name_H-M   'P 1'
#
loop_
_entity.id
_entity.type
_entity.pdbx_description
1 polymer ?
#
loop_
_entity_poly.entity_id
_entity_poly.type
_entity_poly.pdbx_seq_one_letter_code
_entity_poly.pdbx_strand_id
1 'polypeptide(L)'
;MLCKRQELMKLCACSPENTVALCPYTVVQPISVRRPRPVLLLPPMLAGALTQRLPSPFHPLSPEVVSDDESKRKSGFCLRKIPGQDKSEYISFRAIEEMAAKNKHCVLDMELLSASALVTEGIYPIVLHIKVTEANISQCRNLAPVCEASDHELLQCDRRVEESLRTLPYAHRTVEPGTWTCPQQLVDVVTHGISQEQSKILWMEQSWDQGLLLSGHQHREQPVSHRA
;
A
#
# COMPACT_ATOMS: atom_id res chain seq x y z
N MET A 1 24.56 2.55 2.51
CA MET A 1 24.44 3.37 3.73
C MET A 1 23.93 2.48 4.84
N LEU A 2 24.53 2.55 6.04
CA LEU A 2 23.94 1.93 7.23
C LEU A 2 22.93 2.94 7.78
N CYS A 3 21.63 2.69 7.60
CA CYS A 3 20.63 3.55 8.21
C CYS A 3 20.53 3.19 9.69
N LYS A 4 20.74 4.18 10.55
CA LYS A 4 20.49 4.11 11.99
C LYS A 4 18.99 4.15 12.24
N ARG A 5 18.22 3.20 11.68
CA ARG A 5 16.76 3.04 11.83
C ARG A 5 16.05 4.42 11.92
N GLN A 6 16.35 5.36 11.02
CA GLN A 6 15.83 6.72 11.11
C GLN A 6 14.31 6.61 11.05
N GLU A 7 13.66 6.88 12.19
CA GLU A 7 12.21 7.00 12.40
C GLU A 7 11.39 5.71 12.61
N LEU A 8 12.01 4.53 12.73
CA LEU A 8 11.35 3.31 13.26
C LEU A 8 11.97 2.86 14.59
N MET A 9 12.09 3.80 15.56
CA MET A 9 12.00 3.42 16.97
C MET A 9 10.55 3.04 17.30
N LYS A 10 10.09 1.89 16.81
CA LYS A 10 9.11 1.10 17.55
C LYS A 10 9.86 -0.12 18.05
N LEU A 11 9.89 -0.22 19.38
CA LEU A 11 10.66 -1.18 20.15
C LEU A 11 10.54 -2.57 19.55
N CYS A 12 11.67 -3.23 19.35
CA CYS A 12 11.68 -4.68 19.21
C CYS A 12 11.05 -5.23 20.50
N ALA A 13 9.84 -5.78 20.41
CA ALA A 13 9.15 -6.35 21.55
C ALA A 13 9.86 -7.64 21.97
N CYS A 14 10.82 -7.53 22.88
CA CYS A 14 11.36 -8.68 23.59
C CYS A 14 10.62 -8.85 24.93
N SER A 15 10.33 -10.11 25.22
CA SER A 15 9.78 -10.74 26.44
C SER A 15 10.30 -10.16 27.77
N PRO A 16 9.66 -10.45 28.93
CA PRO A 16 9.82 -9.72 30.19
C PRO A 16 11.06 -10.14 30.97
N GLU A 17 12.24 -10.04 30.36
CA GLU A 17 13.51 -10.01 31.09
C GLU A 17 14.33 -8.82 30.60
N ASN A 18 14.67 -7.96 31.55
CA ASN A 18 15.20 -6.60 31.46
C ASN A 18 16.56 -6.49 30.73
N THR A 19 16.64 -6.93 29.48
CA THR A 19 17.81 -6.85 28.62
C THR A 19 17.52 -5.88 27.48
N VAL A 20 18.24 -4.77 27.45
CA VAL A 20 18.19 -3.83 26.32
C VAL A 20 18.88 -4.51 25.14
N ALA A 21 18.11 -5.26 24.35
CA ALA A 21 18.58 -5.84 23.12
C ALA A 21 18.77 -4.72 22.09
N LEU A 22 20.02 -4.36 21.81
CA LEU A 22 20.36 -3.47 20.70
C LEU A 22 19.99 -4.18 19.40
N CYS A 23 19.07 -3.60 18.62
CA CYS A 23 18.82 -4.09 17.27
C CYS A 23 20.07 -3.84 16.41
N PRO A 24 20.61 -4.85 15.72
CA PRO A 24 21.73 -4.66 14.82
C PRO A 24 21.35 -3.69 13.69
N TYR A 25 22.33 -2.94 13.18
CA TYR A 25 22.13 -2.16 11.97
C TYR A 25 21.89 -3.10 10.79
N THR A 26 20.90 -2.76 9.98
CA THR A 26 20.58 -3.48 8.75
C THR A 26 20.99 -2.63 7.55
N VAL A 27 21.52 -3.29 6.51
CA VAL A 27 21.85 -2.62 5.25
C VAL A 27 20.55 -2.32 4.51
N VAL A 28 20.36 -1.05 4.15
CA VAL A 28 19.22 -0.59 3.36
C VAL A 28 19.67 0.02 2.04
N GLN A 29 18.78 -0.04 1.07
CA GLN A 29 18.92 0.48 -0.28
C GLN A 29 17.96 1.65 -0.48
N PRO A 30 18.41 2.77 -1.07
CA PRO A 30 17.52 3.83 -1.51
C PRO A 30 16.80 3.40 -2.80
N ILE A 31 15.48 3.42 -2.79
CA ILE A 31 14.62 3.13 -3.93
C ILE A 31 13.84 4.38 -4.30
N SER A 32 14.04 4.86 -5.52
CA SER A 32 13.27 5.98 -6.08
C SER A 32 12.22 5.44 -7.04
N VAL A 33 10.94 5.58 -6.66
CA VAL A 33 9.83 5.12 -7.48
C VAL A 33 9.27 6.31 -8.26
N ARG A 34 9.62 6.40 -9.55
CA ARG A 34 9.22 7.54 -10.40
C ARG A 34 7.79 7.44 -10.92
N ARG A 35 7.27 6.22 -11.10
CA ARG A 35 5.89 6.02 -11.54
C ARG A 35 4.92 6.14 -10.35
N PRO A 36 3.65 6.52 -10.57
CA PRO A 36 2.64 6.53 -9.53
C PRO A 36 2.53 5.17 -8.83
N ARG A 37 2.63 5.20 -7.51
CA ARG A 37 2.56 4.03 -6.64
C ARG A 37 1.09 3.63 -6.38
N PRO A 38 0.77 2.34 -6.21
CA PRO A 38 -0.55 1.95 -5.73
C PRO A 38 -0.81 2.52 -4.33
N VAL A 39 -2.07 2.78 -3.99
CA VAL A 39 -2.49 3.39 -2.72
C VAL A 39 -3.40 2.41 -1.99
N LEU A 40 -3.01 2.07 -0.76
CA LEU A 40 -3.84 1.33 0.18
C LEU A 40 -4.43 2.32 1.18
N LEU A 41 -5.76 2.46 1.15
CA LEU A 41 -6.51 3.30 2.08
C LEU A 41 -7.04 2.42 3.21
N LEU A 42 -6.76 2.81 4.45
CA LEU A 42 -7.17 2.07 5.64
C LEU A 42 -7.98 2.97 6.58
N PRO A 43 -8.99 2.44 7.29
CA PRO A 43 -9.51 1.08 7.19
C PRO A 43 -10.24 0.81 5.86
N PRO A 44 -10.26 -0.43 5.34
CA PRO A 44 -10.91 -0.78 4.06
C PRO A 44 -12.38 -0.36 3.98
N MET A 45 -13.08 -0.35 5.13
CA MET A 45 -14.46 0.10 5.26
C MET A 45 -14.71 1.54 4.79
N LEU A 46 -13.69 2.40 4.84
CA LEU A 46 -13.76 3.78 4.33
C LEU A 46 -13.15 3.92 2.92
N ALA A 47 -12.37 2.94 2.49
CA ALA A 47 -11.59 2.98 1.25
C ALA A 47 -12.49 3.13 0.02
N GLY A 48 -13.54 2.30 -0.10
CA GLY A 48 -14.45 2.35 -1.24
C GLY A 48 -15.12 3.71 -1.42
N ALA A 49 -15.68 4.27 -0.34
CA ALA A 49 -16.34 5.58 -0.37
C ALA A 49 -15.37 6.72 -0.67
N LEU A 50 -14.14 6.66 -0.14
CA LEU A 50 -13.13 7.67 -0.41
C LEU A 50 -12.60 7.57 -1.85
N THR A 51 -12.39 6.36 -2.35
CA THR A 51 -11.89 6.11 -3.71
C THR A 51 -12.77 6.75 -4.77
N GLN A 52 -14.10 6.70 -4.58
CA GLN A 52 -15.07 7.34 -5.48
C GLN A 52 -15.01 8.87 -5.47
N ARG A 53 -14.45 9.48 -4.42
CA ARG A 53 -14.34 10.94 -4.27
C ARG A 53 -12.96 11.49 -4.67
N LEU A 54 -11.96 10.62 -4.83
CA LEU A 54 -10.62 11.06 -5.20
C LEU A 54 -10.59 11.52 -6.68
N PRO A 55 -9.97 12.67 -6.98
CA PRO A 55 -9.87 13.15 -8.35
C PRO A 55 -8.80 12.39 -9.15
N SER A 56 -8.72 12.63 -10.46
CA SER A 56 -7.53 12.23 -11.24
C SER A 56 -6.26 12.82 -10.61
N PRO A 57 -5.14 12.08 -10.51
CA PRO A 57 -4.83 10.81 -11.19
C PRO A 57 -5.19 9.52 -10.41
N PHE A 58 -6.00 9.58 -9.34
CA PHE A 58 -6.39 8.40 -8.56
C PHE A 58 -7.53 7.63 -9.23
N HIS A 59 -7.40 6.31 -9.34
CA HIS A 59 -8.38 5.47 -9.99
C HIS A 59 -8.51 4.12 -9.27
N PRO A 60 -9.73 3.62 -9.02
CA PRO A 60 -9.91 2.25 -8.54
C PRO A 60 -9.39 1.25 -9.58
N LEU A 61 -8.94 0.09 -9.13
CA LEU A 61 -8.67 -1.04 -10.01
C LEU A 61 -9.79 -2.05 -9.91
N SER A 62 -10.54 -2.21 -11.01
CA SER A 62 -11.58 -3.21 -11.11
C SER A 62 -10.97 -4.61 -11.19
N PRO A 63 -11.40 -5.56 -10.35
CA PRO A 63 -10.97 -6.95 -10.43
C PRO A 63 -11.38 -7.58 -11.78
N GLU A 64 -10.49 -8.39 -12.36
CA GLU A 64 -10.83 -9.26 -13.48
C GLU A 64 -11.44 -10.57 -12.98
N VAL A 65 -12.33 -11.17 -13.76
CA VAL A 65 -12.84 -12.52 -13.49
C VAL A 65 -12.00 -13.52 -14.27
N VAL A 66 -11.26 -14.37 -13.57
CA VAL A 66 -10.36 -15.37 -14.15
C VAL A 66 -10.76 -16.77 -13.68
N SER A 67 -10.35 -17.81 -14.42
CA SER A 67 -10.50 -19.19 -13.92
C SER A 67 -9.57 -19.47 -12.73
N ASP A 68 -9.92 -20.45 -11.89
CA ASP A 68 -9.08 -20.86 -10.76
C ASP A 68 -7.72 -21.44 -11.19
N ASP A 69 -7.64 -21.98 -12.41
CA ASP A 69 -6.40 -22.45 -13.01
C ASP A 69 -5.51 -21.27 -13.46
N GLU A 70 -6.11 -20.23 -14.05
CA GLU A 70 -5.40 -18.99 -14.40
C GLU A 70 -4.91 -18.24 -13.15
N SER A 71 -5.72 -18.15 -12.09
CA SER A 71 -5.34 -17.43 -10.87
C SER A 71 -4.12 -18.03 -10.17
N LYS A 72 -3.91 -19.36 -10.31
CA LYS A 72 -2.72 -20.07 -9.81
C LYS A 72 -1.46 -19.84 -10.64
N ARG A 73 -1.62 -19.51 -11.93
CA ARG A 73 -0.50 -19.27 -12.86
C ARG A 73 -0.08 -17.80 -12.92
N LYS A 74 -0.99 -16.89 -12.59
CA LYS A 74 -0.74 -15.44 -12.58
C LYS A 74 -0.21 -14.99 -11.21
N SER A 75 0.59 -13.92 -11.21
CA SER A 75 0.99 -13.20 -10.00
C SER A 75 0.02 -12.04 -9.71
N GLY A 76 -0.41 -11.95 -8.45
CA GLY A 76 -1.49 -11.06 -8.06
C GLY A 76 -2.28 -11.56 -6.86
N PHE A 77 -3.48 -11.00 -6.71
CA PHE A 77 -4.37 -11.22 -5.58
C PHE A 77 -5.68 -11.86 -6.03
N CYS A 78 -5.98 -13.04 -5.47
CA CYS A 78 -7.33 -13.58 -5.50
C CYS A 78 -8.15 -12.90 -4.40
N LEU A 79 -9.11 -12.06 -4.79
CA LEU A 79 -9.93 -11.29 -3.85
C LEU A 79 -11.11 -12.12 -3.34
N ARG A 80 -11.81 -12.80 -4.24
CA ARG A 80 -13.01 -13.56 -3.91
C ARG A 80 -13.24 -14.67 -4.92
N LYS A 81 -13.64 -15.85 -4.42
CA LYS A 81 -14.13 -16.94 -5.29
C LYS A 81 -15.59 -16.71 -5.66
N ILE A 82 -15.94 -16.99 -6.92
CA ILE A 82 -17.32 -16.89 -7.38
C ILE A 82 -18.04 -18.20 -7.02
N PRO A 83 -19.07 -18.18 -6.16
CA PRO A 83 -19.76 -19.40 -5.74
C PRO A 83 -20.35 -20.18 -6.93
N GLY A 84 -20.14 -21.50 -6.94
CA GLY A 84 -20.66 -22.39 -7.98
C GLY A 84 -19.93 -22.30 -9.34
N GLN A 85 -18.82 -21.57 -9.42
CA GLN A 85 -18.00 -21.47 -10.63
C GLN A 85 -16.53 -21.75 -10.30
N ASP A 86 -15.78 -22.29 -11.27
CA ASP A 86 -14.32 -22.44 -11.18
C ASP A 86 -13.63 -21.12 -11.57
N LYS A 87 -14.09 -20.02 -10.97
CA LYS A 87 -13.69 -18.65 -11.29
C LYS A 87 -13.56 -17.79 -10.04
N SER A 88 -12.70 -16.80 -10.10
CA SER A 88 -12.39 -15.89 -9.02
C SER A 88 -12.22 -14.45 -9.51
N GLU A 89 -12.60 -13.48 -8.66
CA GLU A 89 -12.24 -12.07 -8.80
C GLU A 89 -10.77 -11.89 -8.42
N TYR A 90 -10.00 -11.29 -9.33
CA TYR A 90 -8.55 -11.29 -9.27
C TYR A 90 -7.98 -9.93 -9.67
N ILE A 91 -6.93 -9.49 -8.99
CA ILE A 91 -6.13 -8.32 -9.36
C ILE A 91 -4.72 -8.80 -9.68
N SER A 92 -4.31 -8.72 -10.94
CA SER A 92 -2.94 -9.06 -11.33
C SER A 92 -1.96 -7.91 -11.02
N PHE A 93 -0.73 -8.24 -10.66
CA PHE A 93 0.33 -7.22 -10.50
C PHE A 93 0.57 -6.46 -11.80
N ARG A 94 0.49 -7.16 -12.94
CA ARG A 94 0.54 -6.55 -14.28
C ARG A 94 -0.50 -5.44 -14.44
N ALA A 95 -1.75 -5.64 -14.01
CA ALA A 95 -2.78 -4.61 -14.12
C ALA A 95 -2.44 -3.35 -13.29
N ILE A 96 -1.82 -3.53 -12.11
CA ILE A 96 -1.33 -2.42 -11.28
C ILE A 96 -0.21 -1.67 -12.01
N GLU A 97 0.74 -2.38 -12.61
CA GLU A 97 1.83 -1.78 -13.37
C GLU A 97 1.34 -1.04 -14.63
N GLU A 98 0.33 -1.57 -15.32
CA GLU A 98 -0.30 -0.92 -16.47
C GLU A 98 -0.99 0.39 -16.09
N MET A 99 -1.59 0.47 -14.89
CA MET A 99 -2.12 1.72 -14.34
C MET A 99 -1.00 2.74 -14.06
N ALA A 100 0.09 2.30 -13.43
CA ALA A 100 1.25 3.14 -13.18
C ALA A 100 1.89 3.64 -14.49
N ALA A 101 1.95 2.80 -15.53
CA ALA A 101 2.44 3.17 -16.86
C ALA A 101 1.57 4.23 -17.55
N LYS A 102 0.26 4.27 -17.24
CA LYS A 102 -0.66 5.32 -17.68
C LYS A 102 -0.61 6.58 -16.81
N ASN A 103 0.39 6.70 -15.94
CA ASN A 103 0.56 7.77 -14.97
C ASN A 103 -0.65 7.95 -14.03
N LYS A 104 -1.22 6.82 -13.57
CA LYS A 104 -2.35 6.79 -12.64
C LYS A 104 -1.96 6.10 -11.34
N HIS A 105 -2.36 6.68 -10.21
CA HIS A 105 -2.34 6.00 -8.93
C HIS A 105 -3.50 4.99 -8.89
N CYS A 106 -3.16 3.72 -8.73
CA CYS A 106 -4.14 2.67 -8.52
C CYS A 106 -4.54 2.65 -7.05
N VAL A 107 -5.82 2.88 -6.75
CA VAL A 107 -6.35 2.76 -5.39
C VAL A 107 -6.88 1.33 -5.21
N LEU A 108 -6.35 0.63 -4.22
CA LEU A 108 -6.63 -0.76 -3.95
C LEU A 108 -7.54 -0.87 -2.73
N ASP A 109 -8.71 -1.47 -2.91
CA ASP A 109 -9.64 -1.82 -1.84
C ASP A 109 -9.24 -3.20 -1.27
N MET A 110 -8.20 -3.20 -0.45
CA MET A 110 -7.53 -4.40 0.05
C MET A 110 -7.03 -4.21 1.48
N GLU A 111 -6.82 -5.32 2.19
CA GLU A 111 -6.23 -5.31 3.53
C GLU A 111 -4.74 -4.98 3.52
N LEU A 112 -4.22 -4.51 4.67
CA LEU A 112 -2.81 -4.15 4.83
C LEU A 112 -1.84 -5.30 4.52
N LEU A 113 -2.24 -6.57 4.72
CA LEU A 113 -1.39 -7.73 4.42
C LEU A 113 -0.99 -7.80 2.94
N SER A 114 -1.80 -7.24 2.03
CA SER A 114 -1.46 -7.14 0.60
C SER A 114 -0.21 -6.31 0.34
N ALA A 115 0.14 -5.39 1.23
CA ALA A 115 1.23 -4.47 1.04
C ALA A 115 2.61 -5.17 1.02
N SER A 116 2.80 -6.17 1.89
CA SER A 116 4.01 -7.00 1.89
C SER A 116 4.16 -7.81 0.60
N ALA A 117 3.06 -8.36 0.08
CA ALA A 117 3.08 -9.11 -1.18
C ALA A 117 3.43 -8.20 -2.37
N LEU A 118 2.93 -6.97 -2.42
CA LEU A 118 3.32 -5.99 -3.42
C LEU A 118 4.83 -5.68 -3.35
N VAL A 119 5.35 -5.45 -2.14
CA VAL A 119 6.77 -5.11 -1.95
C VAL A 119 7.69 -6.24 -2.39
N THR A 120 7.35 -7.50 -2.11
CA THR A 120 8.10 -8.68 -2.58
C THR A 120 8.23 -8.71 -4.11
N GLU A 121 7.27 -8.15 -4.83
CA GLU A 121 7.22 -8.07 -6.29
C GLU A 121 7.83 -6.76 -6.83
N GLY A 122 8.51 -5.98 -5.98
CA GLY A 122 9.09 -4.69 -6.35
C GLY A 122 8.05 -3.59 -6.59
N ILE A 123 6.80 -3.80 -6.17
CA ILE A 123 5.74 -2.80 -6.22
C ILE A 123 5.61 -2.16 -4.84
N TYR A 124 5.89 -0.87 -4.74
CA TYR A 124 5.95 -0.19 -3.45
C TYR A 124 4.68 0.63 -3.19
N PRO A 125 3.66 0.12 -2.48
CA PRO A 125 2.43 0.86 -2.23
C PRO A 125 2.63 2.02 -1.25
N ILE A 126 1.80 3.05 -1.38
CA ILE A 126 1.60 4.09 -0.37
C ILE A 126 0.51 3.59 0.57
N VAL A 127 0.86 3.36 1.84
CA VAL A 127 -0.10 2.98 2.88
C VAL A 127 -0.55 4.24 3.61
N LEU A 128 -1.84 4.55 3.52
CA LEU A 128 -2.45 5.72 4.14
C LEU A 128 -3.59 5.29 5.06
N HIS A 129 -3.41 5.56 6.35
CA HIS A 129 -4.35 5.24 7.42
C HIS A 129 -5.14 6.48 7.82
N ILE A 130 -6.46 6.40 7.77
CA ILE A 130 -7.38 7.42 8.28
C ILE A 130 -7.81 6.96 9.66
N LYS A 131 -7.27 7.61 10.69
CA LYS A 131 -7.49 7.19 12.07
C LYS A 131 -8.92 7.44 12.49
N VAL A 132 -9.57 6.39 13.00
CA VAL A 132 -10.95 6.45 13.49
C VAL A 132 -10.97 6.39 15.01
N THR A 133 -11.67 7.34 15.61
CA THR A 133 -11.84 7.49 17.06
C THR A 133 -13.30 7.80 17.36
N GLU A 134 -13.70 7.68 18.62
CA GLU A 134 -15.05 8.09 19.04
C GLU A 134 -15.35 9.56 18.72
N ALA A 135 -14.33 10.42 18.71
CA ALA A 135 -14.48 11.85 18.45
C ALA A 135 -14.84 12.19 16.99
N ASN A 136 -14.42 11.37 16.02
CA ASN A 136 -14.63 11.63 14.58
C ASN A 136 -15.48 10.56 13.87
N ILE A 137 -16.02 9.58 14.59
CA ILE A 137 -16.75 8.46 13.99
C ILE A 137 -17.98 8.91 13.18
N SER A 138 -18.70 9.93 13.65
CA SER A 138 -19.83 10.52 12.92
C SER A 138 -19.39 11.12 11.58
N GLN A 139 -18.20 11.73 11.52
CA GLN A 139 -17.64 12.26 10.28
C GLN A 139 -17.23 11.13 9.33
N CYS A 140 -16.68 10.04 9.84
CA CYS A 140 -16.36 8.83 9.07
C CYS A 140 -17.65 8.19 8.50
N ARG A 141 -18.75 8.19 9.25
CA ARG A 141 -20.07 7.74 8.75
C ARG A 141 -20.59 8.58 7.60
N ASN A 142 -20.46 9.89 7.72
CA ASN A 142 -20.87 10.81 6.65
C ASN A 142 -20.04 10.63 5.37
N LEU A 143 -18.79 10.15 5.49
CA LEU A 143 -17.95 9.80 4.36
C LEU A 143 -18.46 8.54 3.65
N ALA A 144 -18.75 7.48 4.42
CA ALA A 144 -19.14 6.16 3.94
C ALA A 144 -20.55 5.76 4.44
N PRO A 145 -21.62 6.41 3.96
CA PRO A 145 -22.99 6.18 4.46
C PRO A 145 -23.52 4.78 4.15
N VAL A 146 -22.94 4.08 3.19
CA VAL A 146 -23.31 2.72 2.78
C VAL A 146 -22.58 1.64 3.62
N CYS A 147 -21.66 2.03 4.50
CA CYS A 147 -20.95 1.08 5.35
C CYS A 147 -21.90 0.43 6.37
N GLU A 148 -22.18 -0.86 6.23
CA GLU A 148 -23.14 -1.62 7.05
C GLU A 148 -22.65 -1.92 8.47
N ALA A 149 -21.34 -1.90 8.70
CA ALA A 149 -20.77 -2.20 10.01
C ALA A 149 -21.23 -1.19 11.08
N SER A 150 -21.27 -1.60 12.34
CA SER A 150 -21.54 -0.75 13.51
C SER A 150 -20.35 0.14 13.90
N ASP A 151 -20.61 1.14 14.75
CA ASP A 151 -19.56 2.07 15.21
C ASP A 151 -18.47 1.33 16.00
N HIS A 152 -18.89 0.35 16.81
CA HIS A 152 -17.98 -0.53 17.52
C HIS A 152 -17.09 -1.34 16.57
N GLU A 153 -17.65 -1.90 15.50
CA GLU A 153 -16.89 -2.67 14.50
C GLU A 153 -15.88 -1.80 13.75
N LEU A 154 -16.24 -0.56 13.38
CA LEU A 154 -15.33 0.36 12.73
C LEU A 154 -14.15 0.74 13.65
N LEU A 155 -14.41 1.04 14.93
CA LEU A 155 -13.36 1.31 15.93
C LEU A 155 -12.49 0.08 16.19
N GLN A 156 -13.09 -1.11 16.21
CA GLN A 156 -12.34 -2.36 16.36
C GLN A 156 -11.46 -2.64 15.13
N CYS A 157 -11.96 -2.37 13.92
CA CYS A 157 -11.20 -2.47 12.69
C CYS A 157 -10.00 -1.51 12.72
N ASP A 158 -10.19 -0.26 13.11
CA ASP A 158 -9.11 0.73 13.23
C ASP A 158 -8.02 0.27 14.20
N ARG A 159 -8.38 -0.26 15.38
CA ARG A 159 -7.41 -0.84 16.32
C ARG A 159 -6.59 -1.98 15.73
N ARG A 160 -7.21 -2.88 14.94
CA ARG A 160 -6.51 -3.97 14.26
C ARG A 160 -5.58 -3.46 13.16
N VAL A 161 -6.01 -2.43 12.43
CA VAL A 161 -5.18 -1.73 11.45
C VAL A 161 -3.95 -1.12 12.14
N GLU A 162 -4.14 -0.39 13.24
CA GLU A 162 -3.02 0.20 14.00
C GLU A 162 -2.02 -0.86 14.49
N GLU A 163 -2.51 -1.99 14.99
CA GLU A 163 -1.66 -3.11 15.40
C GLU A 163 -0.84 -3.66 14.23
N SER A 164 -1.50 -3.87 13.09
CA SER A 164 -0.85 -4.37 11.87
C SER A 164 0.14 -3.36 11.27
N LEU A 165 -0.13 -2.05 11.38
CA LEU A 165 0.78 -1.00 10.94
C LEU A 165 2.08 -0.96 11.77
N ARG A 166 2.09 -1.49 13.01
CA ARG A 166 3.31 -1.59 13.83
C ARG A 166 4.28 -2.62 13.29
N THR A 167 3.81 -3.61 12.53
CA THR A 167 4.63 -4.67 11.94
C THR A 167 5.04 -4.38 10.50
N LEU A 168 4.54 -3.27 9.91
CA LEU A 168 4.87 -2.87 8.55
C LEU A 168 6.37 -2.54 8.43
N PRO A 169 7.11 -3.13 7.47
CA PRO A 169 8.55 -2.97 7.38
C PRO A 169 8.99 -1.62 6.77
N TYR A 170 8.04 -0.76 6.39
CA TYR A 170 8.29 0.55 5.81
C TYR A 170 7.26 1.59 6.32
N ALA A 171 7.49 2.87 5.99
CA ALA A 171 6.67 3.97 6.47
C ALA A 171 5.24 3.94 5.90
N HIS A 172 4.26 4.20 6.78
CA HIS A 172 2.91 4.55 6.40
C HIS A 172 2.63 6.01 6.78
N ARG A 173 1.56 6.57 6.23
CA ARG A 173 1.06 7.88 6.60
C ARG A 173 -0.24 7.75 7.38
N THR A 174 -0.40 8.53 8.43
CA THR A 174 -1.67 8.63 9.16
C THR A 174 -2.30 10.01 8.96
N VAL A 175 -3.61 10.03 8.71
CA VAL A 175 -4.46 11.22 8.74
C VAL A 175 -5.12 11.26 10.11
N GLU A 176 -4.62 12.17 10.96
CA GLU A 176 -5.07 12.30 12.34
C GLU A 176 -6.49 12.90 12.43
N PRO A 177 -7.27 12.55 13.47
CA PRO A 177 -8.53 13.20 13.77
C PRO A 177 -8.35 14.72 13.91
N GLY A 178 -9.31 15.50 13.46
CA GLY A 178 -9.27 16.97 13.54
C GLY A 178 -8.46 17.67 12.44
N THR A 179 -7.74 16.93 11.58
CA THR A 179 -7.08 17.49 10.39
C THR A 179 -8.05 17.77 9.23
N TRP A 180 -9.31 17.34 9.37
CA TRP A 180 -10.39 17.53 8.42
C TRP A 180 -11.71 17.63 9.17
N THR A 181 -12.66 18.38 8.63
CA THR A 181 -13.99 18.56 9.24
C THR A 181 -15.14 18.12 8.33
N CYS A 182 -14.90 18.05 7.02
CA CYS A 182 -15.86 17.59 6.03
C CYS A 182 -15.20 16.66 4.98
N PRO A 183 -15.98 15.90 4.19
CA PRO A 183 -15.43 14.95 3.22
C PRO A 183 -14.51 15.58 2.18
N GLN A 184 -14.76 16.82 1.74
CA GLN A 184 -13.91 17.50 0.75
C GLN A 184 -12.51 17.79 1.33
N GLN A 185 -12.45 18.30 2.57
CA GLN A 185 -11.17 18.52 3.25
C GLN A 185 -10.38 17.21 3.41
N LEU A 186 -11.07 16.10 3.70
CA LEU A 186 -10.41 14.79 3.77
C LEU A 186 -9.81 14.37 2.41
N VAL A 187 -10.53 14.57 1.31
CA VAL A 187 -10.03 14.31 -0.05
C VAL A 187 -8.76 15.12 -0.33
N ASP A 188 -8.74 16.39 0.07
CA ASP A 188 -7.58 17.27 -0.13
C ASP A 188 -6.38 16.82 0.72
N VAL A 189 -6.61 16.51 2.00
CA VAL A 189 -5.57 16.01 2.93
C VAL A 189 -4.99 14.69 2.45
N VAL A 190 -5.83 13.77 1.96
CA VAL A 190 -5.42 12.47 1.42
C VAL A 190 -4.62 12.66 0.13
N THR A 191 -5.12 13.46 -0.81
CA THR A 191 -4.44 13.74 -2.09
C THR A 191 -3.07 14.37 -1.88
N HIS A 192 -2.99 15.36 -0.99
CA HIS A 192 -1.73 15.99 -0.61
C HIS A 192 -0.80 14.97 0.06
N GLY A 193 -1.33 14.15 0.95
CA GLY A 193 -0.56 13.13 1.64
C GLY A 193 0.05 12.10 0.70
N ILE A 194 -0.73 11.61 -0.26
CA ILE A 194 -0.24 10.69 -1.29
C ILE A 194 0.85 11.35 -2.14
N SER A 195 0.65 12.61 -2.54
CA SER A 195 1.65 13.36 -3.32
C SER A 195 2.99 13.51 -2.58
N GLN A 196 2.93 13.74 -1.27
CA GLN A 196 4.12 13.79 -0.42
C GLN A 196 4.78 12.42 -0.27
N GLU A 197 4.03 11.34 -0.11
CA GLU A 197 4.61 9.98 -0.05
C GLU A 197 5.20 9.54 -1.40
N GLN A 198 4.62 9.97 -2.50
CA GLN A 198 5.09 9.65 -3.85
C GLN A 198 6.47 10.25 -4.16
N SER A 199 6.81 11.41 -3.59
CA SER A 199 8.08 12.09 -3.84
C SER A 199 9.24 11.61 -2.97
N LYS A 200 8.97 10.76 -1.96
CA LYS A 200 10.00 10.26 -1.04
C LYS A 200 10.85 9.16 -1.67
N ILE A 201 12.12 9.14 -1.26
CA ILE A 201 13.00 7.98 -1.44
C ILE A 201 12.61 6.94 -0.38
N LEU A 202 12.39 5.71 -0.81
CA LEU A 202 12.12 4.58 0.07
C LEU A 202 13.45 3.95 0.51
N TRP A 203 13.54 3.55 1.77
CA TRP A 203 14.71 2.86 2.30
C TRP A 203 14.31 1.43 2.62
N MET A 204 14.70 0.50 1.75
CA MET A 204 14.31 -0.91 1.85
C MET A 204 15.49 -1.77 2.25
N GLU A 205 15.27 -2.74 3.12
CA GLU A 205 16.28 -3.72 3.47
C GLU A 205 16.61 -4.64 2.28
N GLN A 206 17.89 -5.02 2.14
CA GLN A 206 18.36 -5.82 1.00
C GLN A 206 17.69 -7.19 0.85
N SER A 207 17.13 -7.76 1.92
CA SER A 207 16.44 -9.06 1.90
C SER A 207 15.12 -9.05 1.12
N TRP A 208 14.50 -7.88 0.93
CA TRP A 208 13.22 -7.71 0.24
C TRP A 208 13.36 -7.41 -1.26
N ASP A 209 14.58 -7.19 -1.74
CA ASP A 209 14.87 -6.73 -3.11
C ASP A 209 15.20 -7.88 -4.10
N GLN A 210 14.75 -9.10 -3.81
CA GLN A 210 15.07 -10.26 -4.65
C GLN A 210 14.47 -10.16 -6.07
N GLY A 211 13.46 -9.30 -6.28
CA GLY A 211 12.87 -9.04 -7.59
C GLY A 211 13.75 -8.20 -8.55
N LEU A 212 14.58 -7.28 -8.05
CA LEU A 212 15.45 -6.45 -8.91
C LEU A 212 16.74 -7.16 -9.33
N LEU A 213 17.24 -8.12 -8.53
CA LEU A 213 18.44 -8.89 -8.87
C LEU A 213 18.24 -9.78 -10.11
N LEU A 214 17.00 -10.11 -10.48
CA LEU A 214 16.69 -10.94 -11.66
C LEU A 214 16.36 -10.13 -12.93
N SER A 215 16.12 -8.83 -12.84
CA SER A 215 15.81 -7.97 -14.00
C SER A 215 17.02 -7.18 -14.53
N GLY A 216 18.17 -7.30 -13.89
CA GLY A 216 19.37 -6.53 -14.18
C GLY A 216 20.36 -7.12 -15.18
N HIS A 217 19.95 -7.78 -16.27
CA HIS A 217 20.85 -8.07 -17.41
C HIS A 217 20.13 -8.23 -18.75
N GLN A 218 19.76 -7.12 -19.41
CA GLN A 218 19.77 -7.08 -20.88
C GLN A 218 19.77 -5.64 -21.44
N HIS A 219 20.81 -4.85 -21.16
CA HIS A 219 21.18 -3.76 -22.07
C HIS A 219 22.28 -4.27 -23.00
N ARG A 220 21.84 -4.79 -24.16
CA ARG A 220 22.72 -5.18 -25.26
C ARG A 220 23.26 -3.91 -25.90
N GLU A 221 24.56 -3.69 -25.80
CA GLU A 221 25.28 -2.66 -26.56
C GLU A 221 25.01 -2.84 -28.05
N GLN A 222 24.60 -1.76 -28.73
CA GLN A 222 24.58 -1.71 -30.19
C GLN A 222 25.96 -1.27 -30.69
N PRO A 223 26.57 -1.98 -31.65
CA PRO A 223 27.85 -1.55 -32.22
C PRO A 223 27.63 -0.34 -33.12
N VAL A 224 28.41 0.71 -32.87
CA VAL A 224 28.51 1.90 -33.72
C VAL A 224 29.22 1.48 -35.02
N SER A 225 28.48 1.51 -36.13
CA SER A 225 29.04 1.31 -37.47
C SER A 225 29.77 2.58 -37.90
N HIS A 226 31.11 2.51 -37.93
CA HIS A 226 31.93 3.52 -38.58
C HIS A 226 31.82 3.34 -40.10
N ARG A 227 31.21 4.34 -40.75
CA ARG A 227 31.26 4.51 -42.21
C ARG A 227 32.62 5.07 -42.59
N ALA A 228 33.31 4.39 -43.50
CA ALA A 228 34.32 4.97 -44.39
C ALA A 228 33.73 4.97 -45.81
#